data_AF-A0A3D2J274-F1
#
_entry.id   AF-A0A3D2J274-F1
#
_cell.length_a   1.000
_cell.length_b   1.000
_cell.length_c   1.000
_cell.angle_alpha   90.00
_cell.angle_beta   90.00
_cell.angle_gamma   90.00
#
_symmetry.space_group_name_H-M   'P 1'
#
loop_
_entity.id
_entity.type
_entity.pdbx_description
1 polymer ?
#
loop_
_entity_poly.entity_id
_entity_poly.type
_entity_poly.pdbx_seq_one_letter_code
_entity_poly.pdbx_strand_id
1 'polypeptide(L)'
;MTIAEAERFYKQDTKNYEIEKNIDFLNWLKISIANGYNCFIDTKELQELIDNIVTWYEIKYPERELEYFEGTRDIDFQDIKRISNIMSIRQLLYRLPHNQLCLIECGYRAKGWGQHQVYEKDKKVSWKTSIFMRINRKKTEETNLWLDRESYFLLHADHTTGKVLVDYNLKEYIDNKDDLNLDELLSIFKEKYTNELDFTELKESIYNHNCDMELRHRILQLVALKLLYSRNTIPERGYERAKRFINEFNKKLDLTLSTEQIDEIISRDYTNGEKWEHVLKTYINKDGKEHSYWTIENVTKKESKGIKRLVKKVFYKS
;
A
#
# COMPACT_ATOMS: atom_id res chain seq x y z
N MET A 1 -18.68 -8.50 -23.84
CA MET A 1 -18.06 -9.79 -24.18
C MET A 1 -19.17 -10.78 -24.50
N THR A 2 -18.95 -11.69 -25.43
CA THR A 2 -19.83 -12.86 -25.63
C THR A 2 -19.64 -13.88 -24.49
N ILE A 3 -20.55 -14.84 -24.33
CA ILE A 3 -20.42 -15.91 -23.30
C ILE A 3 -19.09 -16.67 -23.48
N ALA A 4 -18.70 -16.98 -24.73
CA ALA A 4 -17.46 -17.68 -25.04
C ALA A 4 -16.21 -16.85 -24.71
N GLU A 5 -16.24 -15.54 -24.91
CA GLU A 5 -15.16 -14.62 -24.50
C GLU A 5 -15.05 -14.56 -22.98
N ALA A 6 -16.17 -14.44 -22.27
CA ALA A 6 -16.19 -14.41 -20.81
C ALA A 6 -15.63 -15.72 -20.20
N GLU A 7 -15.98 -16.88 -20.75
CA GLU A 7 -15.38 -18.15 -20.32
C GLU A 7 -13.86 -18.18 -20.50
N ARG A 8 -13.35 -17.60 -21.59
CA ARG A 8 -11.90 -17.52 -21.85
C ARG A 8 -11.21 -16.54 -20.91
N PHE A 9 -11.85 -15.42 -20.61
CA PHE A 9 -11.40 -14.47 -19.59
C PHE A 9 -11.17 -15.17 -18.25
N TYR A 10 -12.17 -15.91 -17.74
CA TYR A 10 -12.03 -16.64 -16.48
C TYR A 10 -11.03 -17.81 -16.54
N LYS A 11 -10.87 -18.46 -17.70
CA LYS A 11 -9.84 -19.51 -17.88
C LYS A 11 -8.41 -18.97 -17.82
N GLN A 12 -8.20 -17.69 -18.11
CA GLN A 12 -6.90 -17.03 -18.05
C GLN A 12 -6.57 -16.42 -16.69
N ASP A 13 -7.47 -16.54 -15.70
CA ASP A 13 -7.21 -16.07 -14.35
C ASP A 13 -6.09 -16.88 -13.69
N THR A 14 -4.94 -16.22 -13.47
CA THR A 14 -3.79 -16.82 -12.78
C THR A 14 -3.96 -16.89 -11.28
N LYS A 15 -5.00 -16.27 -10.73
CA LYS A 15 -5.30 -16.21 -9.29
C LYS A 15 -4.17 -15.61 -8.47
N ASN A 16 -3.48 -14.60 -9.01
CA ASN A 16 -2.40 -13.90 -8.30
C ASN A 16 -2.89 -13.19 -7.02
N TYR A 17 -4.21 -13.00 -6.87
CA TYR A 17 -4.83 -12.49 -5.65
C TYR A 17 -4.96 -13.54 -4.53
N GLU A 18 -4.65 -14.81 -4.81
CA GLU A 18 -4.45 -15.85 -3.79
C GLU A 18 -2.97 -15.80 -3.36
N ILE A 19 -2.71 -15.31 -2.14
CA ILE A 19 -1.36 -14.99 -1.65
C ILE A 19 -0.42 -16.19 -1.74
N GLU A 20 -0.89 -17.38 -1.40
CA GLU A 20 -0.10 -18.61 -1.45
C GLU A 20 0.35 -18.98 -2.88
N LYS A 21 -0.35 -18.50 -3.91
CA LYS A 21 0.00 -18.72 -5.32
C LYS A 21 0.83 -17.59 -5.92
N ASN A 22 0.92 -16.46 -5.22
CA ASN A 22 1.64 -15.28 -5.70
C ASN A 22 3.11 -15.33 -5.28
N ILE A 23 3.91 -16.08 -6.04
CA ILE A 23 5.35 -16.28 -5.79
C ILE A 23 6.10 -14.95 -5.72
N ASP A 24 5.77 -13.98 -6.58
CA ASP A 24 6.39 -12.66 -6.58
C ASP A 24 6.15 -11.90 -5.29
N PHE A 25 4.91 -11.88 -4.82
CA PHE A 25 4.55 -11.25 -3.56
C PHE A 25 5.28 -11.92 -2.38
N LEU A 26 5.29 -13.25 -2.34
CA LEU A 26 5.96 -14.01 -1.28
C LEU A 26 7.47 -13.78 -1.29
N ASN A 27 8.10 -13.72 -2.46
CA ASN A 27 9.52 -13.41 -2.60
C ASN A 27 9.84 -12.00 -2.13
N TRP A 28 9.04 -11.01 -2.54
CA TRP A 28 9.19 -9.63 -2.09
C TRP A 28 9.07 -9.52 -0.57
N LEU A 29 8.07 -10.17 0.03
CA LEU A 29 7.86 -10.16 1.49
C LEU A 29 9.05 -10.81 2.22
N LYS A 30 9.50 -11.97 1.74
CA LYS A 30 10.65 -12.69 2.31
C LYS A 30 11.93 -11.84 2.26
N ILE A 31 12.19 -11.18 1.13
CA ILE A 31 13.36 -10.30 0.97
C ILE A 31 13.25 -9.09 1.90
N SER A 32 12.06 -8.49 2.02
CA SER A 32 11.84 -7.34 2.90
C SER A 32 12.11 -7.71 4.36
N ILE A 33 11.61 -8.86 4.82
CA ILE A 33 11.86 -9.38 6.18
C ILE A 33 13.36 -9.62 6.39
N ALA A 34 14.03 -10.25 5.43
CA ALA A 34 15.48 -10.49 5.50
C ALA A 34 16.30 -9.19 5.59
N ASN A 35 15.79 -8.09 5.05
CA ASN A 35 16.39 -6.75 5.10
C ASN A 35 16.02 -5.95 6.37
N GLY A 36 15.31 -6.54 7.32
CA GLY A 36 15.00 -5.93 8.62
C GLY A 36 13.56 -5.44 8.78
N TYR A 37 12.64 -5.84 7.89
CA TYR A 37 11.23 -5.49 8.02
C TYR A 37 10.57 -6.31 9.14
N ASN A 38 10.06 -5.62 10.15
CA ASN A 38 9.32 -6.20 11.27
C ASN A 38 7.85 -6.36 10.87
N CYS A 39 7.56 -7.40 10.10
CA CYS A 39 6.21 -7.75 9.69
C CYS A 39 5.36 -8.17 10.90
N PHE A 40 4.19 -7.54 11.05
CA PHE A 40 3.27 -7.78 12.17
C PHE A 40 1.98 -8.51 11.76
N ILE A 41 1.84 -8.81 10.48
CA ILE A 41 0.68 -9.47 9.89
C ILE A 41 1.14 -10.68 9.07
N ASP A 42 0.47 -11.82 9.21
CA ASP A 42 0.83 -13.03 8.49
C ASP A 42 0.10 -13.16 7.13
N THR A 43 0.51 -14.14 6.31
CA THR A 43 -0.09 -14.34 4.98
C THR A 43 -1.55 -14.76 5.01
N LYS A 44 -2.02 -15.39 6.10
CA LYS A 44 -3.42 -15.78 6.26
C LYS A 44 -4.27 -14.55 6.58
N GLU A 45 -3.84 -13.71 7.52
CA GLU A 45 -4.49 -12.44 7.84
C GLU A 45 -4.53 -11.51 6.62
N LEU A 46 -3.49 -11.52 5.78
CA LEU A 46 -3.47 -10.76 4.53
C LEU A 46 -4.48 -11.31 3.50
N GLN A 47 -4.63 -12.64 3.39
CA GLN A 47 -5.63 -13.23 2.50
C GLN A 47 -7.04 -12.93 3.01
N GLU A 48 -7.27 -13.03 4.31
CA GLU A 48 -8.53 -12.65 4.96
C GLU A 48 -8.86 -11.17 4.71
N LEU A 49 -7.86 -10.29 4.75
CA LEU A 49 -8.06 -8.88 4.40
C LEU A 49 -8.53 -8.69 2.97
N ILE A 50 -7.89 -9.37 2.00
CA ILE A 50 -8.29 -9.32 0.58
C ILE A 50 -9.76 -9.77 0.45
N ASP A 51 -10.08 -10.90 1.07
CA ASP A 51 -11.40 -11.54 0.97
C ASP A 51 -12.49 -10.67 1.61
N ASN A 52 -12.23 -10.12 2.80
CA ASN A 52 -13.14 -9.26 3.53
C ASN A 52 -13.43 -7.97 2.75
N ILE A 53 -12.40 -7.34 2.16
CA ILE A 53 -12.60 -6.12 1.37
C ILE A 53 -13.42 -6.45 0.11
N VAL A 54 -13.10 -7.54 -0.60
CA VAL A 54 -13.83 -7.96 -1.80
C VAL A 54 -15.30 -8.22 -1.50
N THR A 55 -15.60 -9.05 -0.49
CA THR A 55 -16.98 -9.34 -0.10
C THR A 55 -17.72 -8.07 0.30
N TRP A 56 -17.08 -7.18 1.07
CA TRP A 56 -17.70 -5.90 1.43
C TRP A 56 -17.99 -5.03 0.21
N TYR A 57 -17.10 -5.01 -0.78
CA TYR A 57 -17.25 -4.20 -1.99
C TYR A 57 -18.31 -4.75 -2.95
N GLU A 58 -18.44 -6.08 -3.04
CA GLU A 58 -19.52 -6.74 -3.78
C GLU A 58 -20.90 -6.44 -3.16
N ILE A 59 -20.99 -6.34 -1.83
CA ILE A 59 -22.21 -5.91 -1.13
C ILE A 59 -22.47 -4.41 -1.39
N LYS A 60 -21.41 -3.58 -1.36
CA LYS A 60 -21.52 -2.15 -1.62
C LYS A 60 -22.05 -1.85 -3.02
N TYR A 61 -21.63 -2.64 -4.01
CA TYR A 61 -21.99 -2.51 -5.43
C TYR A 61 -22.59 -3.81 -5.97
N PRO A 62 -23.85 -4.12 -5.62
CA PRO A 62 -24.50 -5.35 -6.07
C PRO A 62 -24.80 -5.33 -7.57
N GLU A 63 -24.97 -6.50 -8.19
CA GLU A 63 -25.27 -6.65 -9.62
C GLU A 63 -26.39 -5.73 -10.11
N ARG A 64 -27.48 -5.65 -9.34
CA ARG A 64 -28.65 -4.83 -9.69
C ARG A 64 -28.34 -3.34 -9.73
N GLU A 65 -27.40 -2.87 -8.90
CA GLU A 65 -26.99 -1.47 -8.93
C GLU A 65 -26.13 -1.17 -10.17
N LEU A 66 -25.33 -2.13 -10.62
CA LEU A 66 -24.57 -2.02 -11.87
C LEU A 66 -25.49 -2.02 -13.11
N GLU A 67 -26.52 -2.89 -13.14
CA GLU A 67 -27.58 -2.88 -14.17
C GLU A 67 -28.24 -1.50 -14.31
N TYR A 68 -28.51 -0.85 -13.16
CA TYR A 68 -29.05 0.49 -13.14
C TYR A 68 -28.09 1.51 -13.76
N PHE A 69 -26.79 1.45 -13.44
CA PHE A 69 -25.78 2.33 -14.04
C PHE A 69 -25.59 2.10 -15.54
N GLU A 70 -25.82 0.88 -16.00
CA GLU A 70 -25.80 0.50 -17.43
C GLU A 70 -27.06 0.95 -18.19
N GLY A 71 -28.12 1.39 -17.48
CA GLY A 71 -29.41 1.73 -18.09
C GLY A 71 -30.16 0.53 -18.66
N THR A 72 -29.80 -0.69 -18.25
CA THR A 72 -30.38 -1.95 -18.75
C THR A 72 -31.62 -2.40 -17.98
N ARG A 73 -31.98 -1.67 -16.92
CA ARG A 73 -33.13 -1.99 -16.06
C ARG A 73 -33.87 -0.75 -15.57
N ASP A 74 -35.20 -0.80 -15.63
CA ASP A 74 -36.08 0.23 -15.10
C ASP A 74 -36.32 0.09 -13.59
N ILE A 75 -36.10 1.22 -12.90
CA ILE A 75 -36.90 1.92 -11.86
C ILE A 75 -37.55 1.17 -10.68
N ASP A 76 -37.76 -0.15 -10.67
CA ASP A 76 -38.50 -0.84 -9.59
C ASP A 76 -37.86 -0.72 -8.17
N PHE A 77 -36.69 -0.09 -8.09
CA PHE A 77 -35.94 0.22 -6.87
C PHE A 77 -35.61 1.71 -6.70
N GLN A 78 -36.25 2.64 -7.42
CA GLN A 78 -35.97 4.08 -7.32
C GLN A 78 -36.13 4.62 -5.89
N ASP A 79 -37.06 4.05 -5.12
CA ASP A 79 -37.33 4.44 -3.74
C ASP A 79 -36.37 3.80 -2.72
N ILE A 80 -35.53 2.84 -3.14
CA ILE A 80 -34.54 2.21 -2.27
C ILE A 80 -33.24 3.00 -2.33
N LYS A 81 -32.86 3.56 -1.18
CA LYS A 81 -31.57 4.23 -1.02
C LYS A 81 -30.45 3.25 -1.37
N ARG A 82 -29.62 3.63 -2.34
CA ARG A 82 -28.49 2.80 -2.81
C ARG A 82 -27.58 2.43 -1.64
N ILE A 83 -27.17 1.17 -1.61
CA ILE A 83 -26.28 0.64 -0.57
C ILE A 83 -24.94 1.38 -0.59
N SER A 84 -24.44 1.68 -1.80
CA SER A 84 -23.23 2.48 -2.04
C SER A 84 -23.24 3.85 -1.34
N ASN A 85 -24.41 4.47 -1.18
CA ASN A 85 -24.56 5.77 -0.48
C ASN A 85 -24.44 5.66 1.05
N ILE A 86 -24.59 4.45 1.60
CA ILE A 86 -24.56 4.19 3.05
C ILE A 86 -23.22 3.57 3.45
N MET A 87 -22.69 2.67 2.61
CA MET A 87 -21.46 1.91 2.86
C MET A 87 -20.20 2.71 2.51
N SER A 88 -19.66 3.39 3.53
CA SER A 88 -18.42 4.18 3.39
C SER A 88 -17.16 3.36 3.69
N ILE A 89 -16.01 3.74 3.11
CA ILE A 89 -14.72 3.10 3.44
C ILE A 89 -14.44 3.18 4.95
N ARG A 90 -14.84 4.27 5.64
CA ARG A 90 -14.69 4.36 7.10
C ARG A 90 -15.41 3.24 7.84
N GLN A 91 -16.60 2.84 7.35
CA GLN A 91 -17.34 1.71 7.90
C GLN A 91 -16.65 0.38 7.64
N LEU A 92 -16.01 0.21 6.47
CA LEU A 92 -15.16 -0.96 6.20
C LEU A 92 -13.99 -1.02 7.21
N LEU A 93 -13.24 0.07 7.36
CA LEU A 93 -12.09 0.13 8.27
C LEU A 93 -12.47 -0.20 9.72
N TYR A 94 -13.63 0.27 10.19
CA TYR A 94 -14.12 -0.03 11.53
C TYR A 94 -14.39 -1.53 11.79
N ARG A 95 -14.55 -2.33 10.74
CA ARG A 95 -14.80 -3.78 10.84
C ARG A 95 -13.53 -4.62 10.76
N LEU A 96 -12.39 -4.02 10.42
CA LEU A 96 -11.14 -4.75 10.27
C LEU A 96 -10.55 -5.10 11.64
N PRO A 97 -10.01 -6.32 11.81
CA PRO A 97 -9.12 -6.65 12.93
C PRO A 97 -7.96 -5.67 13.05
N HIS A 98 -7.37 -5.58 14.25
CA HIS A 98 -6.35 -4.58 14.56
C HIS A 98 -5.18 -4.55 13.56
N ASN A 99 -4.56 -5.70 13.27
CA ASN A 99 -3.43 -5.77 12.34
C ASN A 99 -3.83 -5.33 10.92
N GLN A 100 -5.00 -5.77 10.45
CA GLN A 100 -5.51 -5.38 9.15
C GLN A 100 -5.76 -3.86 9.08
N LEU A 101 -6.34 -3.28 10.13
CA LEU A 101 -6.55 -1.83 10.23
C LEU A 101 -5.22 -1.07 10.24
N CYS A 102 -4.25 -1.50 11.06
CA CYS A 102 -2.92 -0.89 11.12
C CYS A 102 -2.22 -0.92 9.77
N LEU A 103 -2.35 -2.02 9.01
CA LEU A 103 -1.82 -2.11 7.65
C LEU A 103 -2.51 -1.13 6.70
N ILE A 104 -3.82 -0.94 6.78
CA ILE A 104 -4.51 0.02 5.90
C ILE A 104 -4.20 1.49 6.27
N GLU A 105 -4.01 1.78 7.56
CA GLU A 105 -3.67 3.12 8.04
C GLU A 105 -2.18 3.48 7.80
N CYS A 106 -1.28 2.50 7.79
CA CYS A 106 0.16 2.66 7.54
C CYS A 106 0.84 3.71 8.43
N GLY A 107 0.49 3.84 9.70
CA GLY A 107 1.23 4.76 10.58
C GLY A 107 2.64 4.24 10.92
N TYR A 108 3.55 5.15 11.23
CA TYR A 108 4.89 4.85 11.72
C TYR A 108 4.83 4.05 13.03
N ARG A 109 5.71 3.05 13.17
CA ARG A 109 5.78 2.18 14.35
C ARG A 109 7.10 2.39 15.09
N ALA A 110 7.07 2.39 16.41
CA ALA A 110 8.24 2.46 17.28
C ALA A 110 8.05 1.58 18.51
N LYS A 111 9.08 1.41 19.34
CA LYS A 111 8.96 0.64 20.58
C LYS A 111 8.10 1.34 21.62
N GLY A 112 8.17 2.68 21.67
CA GLY A 112 7.33 3.52 22.53
C GLY A 112 6.14 4.11 21.78
N TRP A 113 5.00 4.20 22.46
CA TRP A 113 3.80 4.87 21.96
C TRP A 113 3.08 5.61 23.08
N GLY A 114 2.32 6.65 22.72
CA GLY A 114 1.49 7.41 23.63
C GLY A 114 0.34 8.09 22.90
N GLN A 115 -0.66 8.51 23.66
CA GLN A 115 -1.82 9.25 23.14
C GLN A 115 -2.03 10.50 23.98
N HIS A 116 -2.27 11.62 23.32
CA HIS A 116 -2.63 12.86 24.00
C HIS A 116 -3.89 13.46 23.40
N GLN A 117 -4.68 14.10 24.26
CA GLN A 117 -5.95 14.69 23.88
C GLN A 117 -5.71 16.01 23.16
N VAL A 118 -6.41 16.22 22.05
CA VAL A 118 -6.42 17.49 21.32
C VAL A 118 -7.66 18.26 21.72
N TYR A 119 -7.44 19.48 22.19
CA TYR A 119 -8.49 20.39 22.59
C TYR A 119 -8.59 21.56 21.61
N GLU A 120 -9.82 21.92 21.26
CA GLU A 120 -10.14 23.15 20.54
C GLU A 120 -11.16 23.90 21.38
N LYS A 121 -10.83 25.14 21.79
CA LYS A 121 -11.68 25.97 22.67
C LYS A 121 -12.17 25.20 23.90
N ASP A 122 -11.24 24.54 24.60
CA ASP A 122 -11.45 23.73 25.81
C ASP A 122 -12.38 22.52 25.64
N LYS A 123 -12.76 22.18 24.41
CA LYS A 123 -13.46 20.94 24.09
C LYS A 123 -12.50 19.94 23.48
N LYS A 124 -12.52 18.72 23.99
CA LYS A 124 -11.80 17.60 23.39
C LYS A 124 -12.38 17.31 22.01
N VAL A 125 -11.54 17.42 20.98
CA VAL A 125 -11.95 17.21 19.57
C VAL A 125 -11.42 15.89 19.03
N SER A 126 -10.23 15.47 19.46
CA SER A 126 -9.63 14.20 18.99
C SER A 126 -8.56 13.68 19.95
N TRP A 127 -8.03 12.50 19.62
CA TRP A 127 -6.78 11.98 20.18
C TRP A 127 -5.70 12.07 19.10
N LYS A 128 -4.50 12.49 19.48
CA LYS A 128 -3.32 12.41 18.64
C LYS A 128 -2.42 11.30 19.19
N THR A 129 -2.10 10.34 18.34
CA THR A 129 -1.19 9.24 18.66
C THR A 129 0.22 9.66 18.30
N SER A 130 1.14 9.49 19.25
CA SER A 130 2.55 9.83 19.09
C SER A 130 3.38 8.58 19.34
N ILE A 131 4.46 8.44 18.58
CA ILE A 131 5.47 7.40 18.75
C ILE A 131 6.73 7.99 19.36
N PHE A 132 7.45 7.17 20.12
CA PHE A 132 8.69 7.55 20.79
C PHE A 132 9.80 6.58 20.41
N MET A 133 10.93 7.11 19.95
CA MET A 133 12.11 6.34 19.56
C MET A 133 13.29 6.76 20.42
N ARG A 134 14.11 5.80 20.86
CA ARG A 134 15.32 6.10 21.63
C ARG A 134 16.47 6.41 20.68
N ILE A 135 17.11 7.57 20.88
CA ILE A 135 18.34 7.97 20.18
C ILE A 135 19.48 7.97 21.19
N ASN A 136 20.47 7.09 21.02
CA ASN A 136 21.60 7.01 21.95
C ASN A 136 22.70 7.99 21.53
N ARG A 137 23.31 8.65 22.52
CA ARG A 137 24.53 9.45 22.33
C ARG A 137 25.72 8.50 22.49
N LYS A 138 26.58 8.44 21.47
CA LYS A 138 27.84 7.68 21.53
C LYS A 138 28.77 8.41 22.48
N LYS A 139 29.34 7.69 23.45
CA LYS A 139 30.30 8.29 24.39
C LYS A 139 31.55 8.71 23.63
N THR A 140 31.95 9.97 23.76
CA THR A 140 33.33 10.40 23.51
C THR A 140 34.20 9.96 24.69
N GLU A 141 35.43 9.50 24.41
CA GLU A 141 36.35 8.91 25.40
C GLU A 141 36.73 9.84 26.57
N GLU A 142 36.36 11.13 26.52
CA GLU A 142 36.60 12.10 27.57
C GLU A 142 35.30 12.84 27.94
N THR A 143 34.64 12.43 29.04
CA THR A 143 33.62 13.28 29.67
C THR A 143 33.71 13.20 31.19
N ASN A 144 33.74 14.37 31.82
CA ASN A 144 33.85 14.57 33.27
C ASN A 144 32.61 13.99 33.98
N LEU A 145 32.85 13.13 34.99
CA LEU A 145 31.87 12.39 35.80
C LEU A 145 30.78 13.22 36.51
N TRP A 146 30.83 14.56 36.44
CA TRP A 146 29.95 15.48 37.17
C TRP A 146 28.95 16.24 36.28
N LEU A 147 29.05 16.09 34.95
CA LEU A 147 28.19 16.74 33.94
C LEU A 147 27.69 15.70 32.91
N ASP A 148 27.48 14.46 33.34
CA ASP A 148 27.19 13.35 32.45
C ASP A 148 25.82 13.57 31.79
N ARG A 149 25.87 14.02 30.53
CA ARG A 149 24.69 14.21 29.68
C ARG A 149 23.96 12.88 29.60
N GLU A 150 22.62 12.88 29.61
CA GLU A 150 21.87 11.64 29.48
C GLU A 150 22.38 10.85 28.26
N SER A 151 22.66 9.55 28.46
CA SER A 151 23.22 8.68 27.42
C SER A 151 22.31 8.50 26.21
N TYR A 152 21.07 8.99 26.28
CA TYR A 152 20.10 8.97 25.20
C TYR A 152 19.13 10.15 25.34
N PHE A 153 18.31 10.38 24.31
CA PHE A 153 17.10 11.18 24.38
C PHE A 153 15.96 10.47 23.64
N LEU A 154 14.72 10.86 23.91
CA LEU A 154 13.55 10.35 23.21
C LEU A 154 13.18 11.27 22.06
N LEU A 155 13.05 10.70 20.87
CA LEU A 155 12.51 11.38 19.70
C LEU A 155 11.00 11.14 19.66
N HIS A 156 10.23 12.23 19.63
CA HIS A 156 8.78 12.21 19.57
C HIS A 156 8.29 12.54 18.16
N ALA A 157 7.36 11.77 17.62
CA ALA A 157 6.75 12.06 16.32
C ALA A 157 5.27 11.66 16.25
N ASP A 158 4.52 12.31 15.36
CA ASP A 158 3.17 11.92 15.01
C ASP A 158 3.17 10.55 14.32
N HIS A 159 2.31 9.65 14.80
CA HIS A 159 2.21 8.30 14.28
C HIS A 159 1.80 8.25 12.80
N THR A 160 0.92 9.15 12.34
CA THR A 160 0.36 9.10 10.99
C THR A 160 1.20 9.89 9.99
N THR A 161 1.64 11.08 10.35
CA THR A 161 2.33 12.00 9.44
C THR A 161 3.85 11.96 9.57
N GLY A 162 4.39 11.29 10.59
CA GLY A 162 5.82 11.31 10.88
C GLY A 162 6.36 12.69 11.25
N LYS A 163 5.50 13.67 11.57
CA LYS A 163 5.94 15.02 11.95
C LYS A 163 6.61 14.96 13.31
N VAL A 164 7.83 15.45 13.39
CA VAL A 164 8.66 15.43 14.59
C VAL A 164 8.25 16.55 15.54
N LEU A 165 8.15 16.23 16.82
CA LEU A 165 8.00 17.22 17.87
C LEU A 165 9.39 17.65 18.36
N VAL A 166 9.72 18.91 18.10
CA VAL A 166 11.03 19.48 18.43
C VAL A 166 11.08 19.85 19.91
N ASP A 167 11.76 19.01 20.71
CA ASP A 167 12.06 19.29 22.11
C ASP A 167 13.45 19.94 22.29
N TYR A 168 13.79 20.28 23.54
CA TYR A 168 15.07 20.90 23.87
C TYR A 168 16.28 20.03 23.47
N ASN A 169 16.19 18.71 23.63
CA ASN A 169 17.28 17.79 23.29
C ASN A 169 17.53 17.76 21.77
N LEU A 170 16.45 17.81 20.98
CA LEU A 170 16.54 17.74 19.53
C LEU A 170 17.02 19.06 18.89
N LYS A 171 16.69 20.21 19.49
CA LYS A 171 17.05 21.55 18.95
C LYS A 171 18.53 21.70 18.64
N GLU A 172 19.38 21.06 19.45
CA GLU A 172 20.84 21.09 19.28
C GLU A 172 21.33 20.42 17.99
N TYR A 173 20.50 19.57 17.38
CA TYR A 173 20.86 18.76 16.21
C TYR A 173 20.20 19.22 14.90
N ILE A 174 19.31 20.21 14.94
CA ILE A 174 18.45 20.54 13.79
C ILE A 174 18.49 22.00 13.35
N ASP A 175 19.47 22.79 13.82
CA ASP A 175 19.68 24.20 13.43
C ASP A 175 18.41 25.07 13.50
N ASN A 176 17.55 24.86 14.52
CA ASN A 176 16.26 25.53 14.71
C ASN A 176 15.21 25.32 13.58
N LYS A 177 15.26 24.20 12.86
CA LYS A 177 14.17 23.78 11.97
C LYS A 177 13.01 23.20 12.77
N ASP A 178 11.84 23.86 12.73
CA ASP A 178 10.69 23.50 13.57
C ASP A 178 9.61 22.64 12.86
N ASP A 179 9.67 22.47 11.54
CA ASP A 179 8.76 21.58 10.78
C ASP A 179 9.58 20.54 10.03
N LEU A 180 9.80 19.39 10.67
CA LEU A 180 10.53 18.25 10.11
C LEU A 180 9.68 16.99 10.20
N ASN A 181 9.80 16.13 9.21
CA ASN A 181 9.37 14.74 9.32
C ASN A 181 10.54 13.79 9.66
N LEU A 182 10.21 12.52 9.95
CA LEU A 182 11.20 11.52 10.32
C LEU A 182 12.24 11.25 9.21
N ASP A 183 11.84 11.27 7.94
CA ASP A 183 12.74 11.05 6.80
C ASP A 183 13.75 12.20 6.63
N GLU A 184 13.30 13.44 6.78
CA GLU A 184 14.15 14.63 6.79
C GLU A 184 15.12 14.60 7.97
N LEU A 185 14.63 14.24 9.16
CA LEU A 185 15.47 14.12 10.35
C LEU A 185 16.54 13.04 10.20
N LEU A 186 16.17 11.87 9.66
CA LEU A 186 17.12 10.80 9.37
C LEU A 186 18.22 11.28 8.42
N SER A 187 17.87 12.12 7.44
CA SER A 187 18.83 12.66 6.49
C SER A 187 19.85 13.59 7.18
N ILE A 188 19.37 14.48 8.06
CA ILE A 188 20.22 15.34 8.89
C ILE A 188 21.16 14.50 9.78
N PHE A 189 20.62 13.48 10.46
CA PHE A 189 21.40 12.63 11.34
C PHE A 189 22.48 11.83 10.60
N LYS A 190 22.17 11.33 9.39
CA LYS A 190 23.14 10.64 8.53
C LYS A 190 24.27 11.58 8.10
N GLU A 191 23.95 12.80 7.70
CA GLU A 191 24.92 13.76 7.19
C GLU A 191 25.86 14.28 8.29
N LYS A 192 25.31 14.66 9.45
CA LYS A 192 26.06 15.41 10.47
C LYS A 192 26.45 14.60 11.69
N TYR A 193 25.66 13.59 12.07
CA TYR A 193 25.72 13.00 13.42
C TYR A 193 25.93 11.48 13.44
N THR A 194 26.36 10.87 12.33
CA THR A 194 26.61 9.41 12.26
C THR A 194 27.65 8.93 13.28
N ASN A 195 28.64 9.77 13.63
CA ASN A 195 29.67 9.43 14.61
C ASN A 195 29.27 9.72 16.06
N GLU A 196 28.23 10.52 16.27
CA GLU A 196 27.80 10.99 17.59
C GLU A 196 26.53 10.30 18.08
N LEU A 197 25.66 9.87 17.17
CA LEU A 197 24.36 9.31 17.48
C LEU A 197 24.24 7.88 16.97
N ASP A 198 23.55 7.06 17.76
CA ASP A 198 22.96 5.81 17.31
C ASP A 198 21.43 6.00 17.21
N PHE A 199 20.98 6.08 15.96
CA PHE A 199 19.60 6.29 15.55
C PHE A 199 19.06 5.06 14.81
N THR A 200 19.47 3.87 15.25
CA THR A 200 19.02 2.59 14.68
C THR A 200 17.49 2.46 14.75
N GLU A 201 16.87 2.83 15.86
CA GLU A 201 15.41 2.76 16.02
C GLU A 201 14.67 3.69 15.03
N LEU A 202 15.22 4.88 14.73
CA LEU A 202 14.69 5.78 13.71
C LEU A 202 14.75 5.15 12.32
N LYS A 203 15.88 4.52 11.96
CA LYS A 203 16.04 3.80 10.69
C LYS A 203 15.03 2.66 10.57
N GLU A 204 14.88 1.86 11.62
CA GLU A 204 13.92 0.75 11.67
C GLU A 204 12.48 1.26 11.52
N SER A 205 12.11 2.32 12.22
CA SER A 205 10.76 2.91 12.16
C SER A 205 10.40 3.35 10.73
N ILE A 206 11.29 4.10 10.08
CA ILE A 206 11.11 4.58 8.70
C ILE A 206 11.11 3.41 7.71
N TYR A 207 12.01 2.43 7.88
CA TYR A 207 12.06 1.26 7.00
C TYR A 207 10.78 0.44 7.09
N ASN A 208 10.30 0.19 8.31
CA ASN A 208 9.04 -0.51 8.56
C ASN A 208 7.86 0.23 7.93
N HIS A 209 7.76 1.55 8.14
CA HIS A 209 6.70 2.37 7.53
C HIS A 209 6.71 2.26 5.99
N ASN A 210 7.88 2.35 5.37
CA ASN A 210 8.01 2.21 3.91
C ASN A 210 7.59 0.82 3.41
N CYS A 211 7.95 -0.24 4.13
CA CYS A 211 7.51 -1.59 3.83
C CYS A 211 5.99 -1.77 4.04
N ASP A 212 5.42 -1.19 5.10
CA ASP A 212 3.98 -1.21 5.39
C ASP A 212 3.20 -0.53 4.25
N MET A 213 3.69 0.63 3.77
CA MET A 213 3.11 1.38 2.65
C MET A 213 3.09 0.56 1.36
N GLU A 214 4.20 -0.11 1.04
CA GLU A 214 4.32 -0.98 -0.13
C GLU A 214 3.45 -2.25 0.00
N LEU A 215 3.41 -2.86 1.19
CA LEU A 215 2.54 -3.99 1.50
C LEU A 215 1.07 -3.62 1.29
N ARG A 216 0.63 -2.47 1.84
CA ARG A 216 -0.72 -1.95 1.63
C ARG A 216 -1.02 -1.73 0.15
N HIS A 217 -0.09 -1.12 -0.60
CA HIS A 217 -0.25 -0.91 -2.03
C HIS A 217 -0.49 -2.24 -2.77
N ARG A 218 0.37 -3.24 -2.52
CA ARG A 218 0.26 -4.58 -3.13
C ARG A 218 -1.06 -5.26 -2.79
N ILE A 219 -1.46 -5.25 -1.53
CA ILE A 219 -2.71 -5.89 -1.08
C ILE A 219 -3.93 -5.23 -1.73
N LEU A 220 -3.97 -3.90 -1.80
CA LEU A 220 -5.09 -3.20 -2.45
C LEU A 220 -5.11 -3.45 -3.96
N GLN A 221 -3.96 -3.59 -4.62
CA GLN A 221 -3.90 -4.03 -6.02
C GLN A 221 -4.46 -5.45 -6.21
N LEU A 222 -4.15 -6.38 -5.29
CA LEU A 222 -4.71 -7.73 -5.32
C LEU A 222 -6.22 -7.76 -5.07
N VAL A 223 -6.74 -6.86 -4.22
CA VAL A 223 -8.19 -6.66 -4.04
C VAL A 223 -8.85 -6.24 -5.36
N ALA A 224 -8.29 -5.25 -6.05
CA ALA A 224 -8.80 -4.82 -7.35
C ALA A 224 -8.80 -5.95 -8.38
N LEU A 225 -7.71 -6.74 -8.42
CA LEU A 225 -7.60 -7.91 -9.28
C LEU A 225 -8.63 -8.98 -8.93
N LYS A 226 -8.90 -9.23 -7.65
CA LYS A 226 -9.91 -10.19 -7.21
C LYS A 226 -11.33 -9.74 -7.57
N LEU A 227 -11.63 -8.44 -7.46
CA LEU A 227 -12.91 -7.86 -7.88
C LEU A 227 -13.13 -7.96 -9.39
N LEU A 228 -12.07 -7.83 -10.19
CA LEU A 228 -12.13 -8.04 -11.64
C LEU A 228 -12.61 -9.46 -11.99
N TYR A 229 -12.15 -10.46 -11.24
CA TYR A 229 -12.49 -11.87 -11.43
C TYR A 229 -13.62 -12.40 -10.53
N SER A 230 -14.49 -11.52 -10.01
CA SER A 230 -15.67 -11.96 -9.25
C SER A 230 -16.47 -13.01 -10.03
N ARG A 231 -16.89 -14.10 -9.36
CA ARG A 231 -17.42 -15.32 -10.00
C ARG A 231 -18.91 -15.26 -10.37
N ASN A 232 -19.67 -14.35 -9.77
CA ASN A 232 -21.12 -14.24 -9.93
C ASN A 232 -21.52 -12.96 -10.67
N THR A 233 -20.72 -12.57 -11.66
CA THR A 233 -20.88 -11.33 -12.44
C THR A 233 -20.40 -11.56 -13.88
N ILE A 234 -20.69 -10.62 -14.78
CA ILE A 234 -19.99 -10.52 -16.06
C ILE A 234 -18.65 -9.77 -15.91
N PRO A 235 -17.66 -10.00 -16.78
CA PRO A 235 -16.34 -9.35 -16.70
C PRO A 235 -16.40 -7.82 -16.67
N GLU A 236 -17.31 -7.21 -17.43
CA GLU A 236 -17.48 -5.74 -17.50
C GLU A 236 -17.85 -5.15 -16.15
N ARG A 237 -18.71 -5.84 -15.39
CA ARG A 237 -19.15 -5.44 -14.06
C ARG A 237 -18.09 -5.69 -12.99
N GLY A 238 -17.33 -6.78 -13.11
CA GLY A 238 -16.13 -7.02 -12.28
C GLY A 238 -15.10 -5.89 -12.47
N TYR A 239 -14.85 -5.52 -13.72
CA TYR A 239 -14.00 -4.38 -14.07
C TYR A 239 -14.51 -3.06 -13.48
N GLU A 240 -15.81 -2.76 -13.61
CA GLU A 240 -16.41 -1.55 -13.06
C GLU A 240 -16.28 -1.49 -11.53
N ARG A 241 -16.47 -2.60 -10.82
CA ARG A 241 -16.21 -2.69 -9.38
C ARG A 241 -14.75 -2.41 -9.04
N ALA A 242 -13.81 -3.06 -9.73
CA ALA A 242 -12.38 -2.88 -9.49
C ALA A 242 -11.95 -1.42 -9.71
N LYS A 243 -12.46 -0.79 -10.78
CA LYS A 243 -12.18 0.61 -11.10
C LYS A 243 -12.74 1.57 -10.05
N ARG A 244 -13.98 1.36 -9.59
CA ARG A 244 -14.58 2.13 -8.49
C ARG A 244 -13.77 1.97 -7.21
N PHE A 245 -13.37 0.74 -6.89
CA PHE A 245 -12.57 0.43 -5.71
C PHE A 245 -11.27 1.24 -5.71
N ILE A 246 -10.51 1.19 -6.81
CA ILE A 246 -9.27 1.93 -6.98
C ILE A 246 -9.51 3.44 -6.78
N ASN A 247 -10.52 4.00 -7.45
CA ASN A 247 -10.80 5.44 -7.39
C ASN A 247 -11.22 5.90 -5.98
N GLU A 248 -12.09 5.15 -5.32
CA GLU A 248 -12.56 5.48 -3.97
C GLU A 248 -11.44 5.38 -2.93
N PHE A 249 -10.60 4.34 -3.00
CA PHE A 249 -9.47 4.16 -2.09
C PHE A 249 -8.37 5.19 -2.33
N ASN A 250 -8.03 5.47 -3.59
CA ASN A 250 -7.12 6.56 -3.95
C ASN A 250 -7.58 7.89 -3.36
N LYS A 251 -8.85 8.24 -3.53
CA LYS A 251 -9.42 9.47 -2.97
C LYS A 251 -9.44 9.47 -1.45
N LYS A 252 -9.78 8.34 -0.83
CA LYS A 252 -10.03 8.28 0.62
C LYS A 252 -8.75 8.23 1.45
N LEU A 253 -7.72 7.54 0.95
CA LEU A 253 -6.48 7.27 1.65
C LEU A 253 -5.27 7.97 1.00
N ASP A 254 -5.52 8.86 0.03
CA ASP A 254 -4.51 9.58 -0.74
C ASP A 254 -3.47 8.64 -1.36
N LEU A 255 -3.96 7.67 -2.14
CA LEU A 255 -3.15 6.62 -2.77
C LEU A 255 -3.03 6.81 -4.28
N THR A 256 -2.07 6.11 -4.86
CA THR A 256 -1.80 6.06 -6.29
C THR A 256 -1.92 4.64 -6.84
N LEU A 257 -2.98 3.90 -6.46
CA LEU A 257 -3.29 2.60 -7.07
C LEU A 257 -3.55 2.78 -8.56
N SER A 258 -2.97 1.89 -9.36
CA SER A 258 -3.03 1.91 -10.83
C SER A 258 -4.18 1.05 -11.36
N THR A 259 -4.89 1.53 -12.38
CA THR A 259 -5.85 0.73 -13.14
C THR A 259 -5.22 -0.06 -14.28
N GLU A 260 -3.93 0.15 -14.58
CA GLU A 260 -3.26 -0.40 -15.77
C GLU A 260 -3.39 -1.92 -15.89
N GLN A 261 -3.20 -2.65 -14.78
CA GLN A 261 -3.32 -4.10 -14.79
C GLN A 261 -4.74 -4.56 -15.14
N ILE A 262 -5.77 -3.95 -14.55
CA ILE A 262 -7.16 -4.33 -14.82
C ILE A 262 -7.62 -3.86 -16.20
N ASP A 263 -7.16 -2.70 -16.66
CA ASP A 263 -7.41 -2.13 -17.99
C ASP A 263 -6.79 -3.03 -19.07
N GLU A 264 -5.56 -3.48 -18.85
CA GLU A 264 -4.89 -4.38 -19.77
C GLU A 264 -5.64 -5.71 -19.87
N ILE A 265 -5.97 -6.34 -18.75
CA ILE A 265 -6.67 -7.63 -18.75
C ILE A 265 -8.02 -7.50 -19.48
N ILE A 266 -8.85 -6.50 -19.16
CA ILE A 266 -10.17 -6.37 -19.78
C ILE A 266 -10.09 -6.04 -21.29
N SER A 267 -9.04 -5.35 -21.72
CA SER A 267 -8.83 -4.96 -23.12
C SER A 267 -8.29 -6.07 -24.03
N ARG A 268 -7.97 -7.25 -23.46
CA ARG A 268 -7.46 -8.36 -24.24
C ARG A 268 -8.47 -8.86 -25.26
N ASP A 269 -7.92 -9.39 -26.34
CA ASP A 269 -8.68 -10.03 -27.39
C ASP A 269 -9.01 -11.47 -27.00
N TYR A 270 -10.25 -11.70 -26.57
CA TYR A 270 -10.74 -13.02 -26.15
C TYR A 270 -11.42 -13.81 -27.28
N THR A 271 -11.46 -13.29 -28.52
CA THR A 271 -12.20 -13.93 -29.63
C THR A 271 -11.52 -15.18 -30.16
N ASN A 272 -10.19 -15.33 -30.01
CA ASN A 272 -9.40 -16.48 -30.48
C ASN A 272 -8.68 -17.25 -29.37
N GLY A 273 -8.62 -18.59 -29.49
CA GLY A 273 -7.93 -19.51 -28.57
C GLY A 273 -6.41 -19.55 -28.78
N GLU A 274 -5.77 -18.39 -28.96
CA GLU A 274 -4.35 -18.30 -29.27
C GLU A 274 -3.45 -18.71 -28.10
N LYS A 275 -2.17 -18.99 -28.36
CA LYS A 275 -1.20 -19.34 -27.32
C LYS A 275 -0.82 -18.09 -26.53
N TRP A 276 -0.99 -18.17 -25.22
CA TRP A 276 -0.63 -17.10 -24.31
C TRP A 276 0.54 -17.51 -23.42
N GLU A 277 1.48 -16.60 -23.18
CA GLU A 277 2.64 -16.80 -22.31
C GLU A 277 2.57 -15.89 -21.09
N HIS A 278 3.14 -16.37 -19.98
CA HIS A 278 3.34 -15.55 -18.79
C HIS A 278 4.46 -14.53 -19.03
N VAL A 279 4.16 -13.25 -18.83
CA VAL A 279 5.09 -12.14 -19.01
C VAL A 279 5.09 -11.28 -17.76
N LEU A 280 6.28 -10.92 -17.28
CA LEU A 280 6.45 -9.93 -16.22
C LEU A 280 6.43 -8.54 -16.86
N LYS A 281 5.47 -7.70 -16.49
CA LYS A 281 5.42 -6.30 -16.91
C LYS A 281 5.91 -5.39 -15.80
N THR A 282 6.49 -4.27 -16.20
CA THR A 282 6.89 -3.18 -15.31
C THR A 282 6.20 -1.89 -15.72
N TYR A 283 5.82 -1.08 -14.74
CA TYR A 283 5.24 0.25 -14.94
C TYR A 283 5.77 1.22 -13.89
N ILE A 284 5.73 2.52 -14.17
CA ILE A 284 6.17 3.57 -13.26
C ILE A 284 4.94 4.34 -12.80
N ASN A 285 4.72 4.41 -11.48
CA ASN A 285 3.59 5.15 -10.93
C ASN A 285 3.83 6.68 -10.99
N LYS A 286 2.83 7.45 -10.56
CA LYS A 286 2.90 8.93 -10.55
C LYS A 286 4.04 9.49 -9.68
N ASP A 287 4.52 8.71 -8.72
CA ASP A 287 5.60 9.08 -7.81
C ASP A 287 6.99 8.65 -8.32
N GLY A 288 7.08 8.11 -9.54
CA GLY A 288 8.33 7.65 -10.15
C GLY A 288 8.81 6.29 -9.64
N LYS A 289 8.00 5.55 -8.86
CA LYS A 289 8.35 4.20 -8.39
C LYS A 289 8.00 3.15 -9.43
N GLU A 290 8.95 2.26 -9.71
CA GLU A 290 8.78 1.11 -10.59
C GLU A 290 8.02 -0.01 -9.85
N HIS A 291 6.98 -0.54 -10.49
CA HIS A 291 6.16 -1.64 -10.03
C HIS A 291 6.16 -2.74 -11.08
N SER A 292 5.99 -3.98 -10.66
CA SER A 292 5.92 -5.13 -11.57
C SER A 292 4.75 -6.06 -11.25
N TYR A 293 4.20 -6.70 -12.28
CA TYR A 293 3.19 -7.73 -12.13
C TYR A 293 3.27 -8.77 -13.24
N TRP A 294 2.97 -10.02 -12.89
CA TRP A 294 2.80 -11.08 -13.90
C TRP A 294 1.46 -10.96 -14.58
N THR A 295 1.49 -11.15 -15.89
CA THR A 295 0.35 -11.06 -16.78
C THR A 295 0.45 -12.13 -17.86
N ILE A 296 -0.62 -12.35 -18.61
CA ILE A 296 -0.66 -13.31 -19.72
C ILE A 296 -0.77 -12.53 -21.03
N GLU A 297 0.17 -12.69 -21.96
CA GLU A 297 0.18 -12.00 -23.25
C GLU A 297 0.07 -12.96 -24.44
N ASN A 298 -0.53 -12.46 -25.52
CA ASN A 298 -0.65 -13.17 -26.79
C ASN A 298 0.69 -13.10 -27.55
N VAL A 299 1.30 -14.26 -27.80
CA VAL A 299 2.63 -14.35 -28.45
C VAL A 299 2.54 -14.20 -29.97
N THR A 300 1.38 -14.47 -30.57
CA THR A 300 1.14 -14.39 -32.02
C THR A 300 1.05 -12.95 -32.55
N LYS A 301 0.86 -11.94 -31.67
CA LYS A 301 0.87 -10.50 -32.04
C LYS A 301 2.25 -9.82 -31.97
N LYS A 302 3.36 -10.54 -31.73
CA LYS A 302 4.72 -9.94 -31.63
C LYS A 302 5.28 -9.35 -32.94
N GLU A 303 4.66 -9.60 -34.09
CA GLU A 303 5.02 -8.95 -35.35
C GLU A 303 3.99 -7.87 -35.69
N SER A 304 4.09 -6.68 -35.09
CA SER A 304 3.67 -5.37 -35.68
C SER A 304 3.62 -4.27 -34.62
N LYS A 305 4.77 -3.81 -34.14
CA LYS A 305 5.10 -2.40 -33.85
C LYS A 305 6.47 -2.37 -33.17
N GLY A 306 7.45 -1.82 -33.89
CA GLY A 306 8.84 -1.78 -33.48
C GLY A 306 9.04 -1.06 -32.14
N ILE A 307 9.54 -1.79 -31.15
CA ILE A 307 10.32 -1.23 -30.05
C ILE A 307 11.73 -1.80 -30.23
N LYS A 308 12.67 -0.91 -30.59
CA LYS A 308 14.10 -1.23 -30.65
C LYS A 308 14.54 -1.79 -29.29
N ARG A 309 14.84 -3.09 -29.25
CA ARG A 309 15.65 -3.71 -28.20
C ARG A 309 17.02 -3.02 -28.18
N LEU A 310 17.22 -2.05 -27.31
CA LEU A 310 18.55 -1.66 -26.85
C LEU A 310 18.92 -2.54 -25.66
N VAL A 311 19.31 -3.79 -25.97
CA VAL A 311 19.97 -4.66 -24.99
C VAL A 311 21.43 -4.21 -24.93
N LYS A 312 21.79 -3.41 -23.92
CA LYS A 312 23.18 -3.16 -23.58
C LYS A 312 23.71 -4.41 -22.87
N LYS A 313 24.29 -5.34 -23.63
CA LYS A 313 25.08 -6.46 -23.07
C LYS A 313 26.30 -5.87 -22.37
N VAL A 314 26.29 -5.85 -21.05
CA VAL A 314 27.52 -5.72 -20.26
C VAL A 314 28.06 -7.14 -20.07
N PHE A 315 29.07 -7.48 -20.88
CA PHE A 315 29.90 -8.65 -20.59
C PHE A 315 30.84 -8.28 -19.45
N TYR A 316 30.70 -8.93 -18.30
CA TYR A 316 31.79 -9.02 -17.34
C TYR A 316 32.88 -9.89 -17.97
N LYS A 317 34.05 -9.31 -18.24
CA LYS A 317 35.28 -10.07 -18.34
C LYS A 317 35.89 -10.16 -16.94
N SER A 318 36.18 -11.41 -16.58
CA SER A 318 37.01 -11.89 -15.46
C SER A 318 38.26 -11.07 -15.22
#